data_AF-A0A7V3DX05-F1
#
_entry.id   AF-A0A7V3DX05-F1
#
_cell.length_a   1.000
_cell.length_b   1.000
_cell.length_c   1.000
_cell.angle_alpha   90.00
_cell.angle_beta   90.00
_cell.angle_gamma   90.00
#
_symmetry.space_group_name_H-M   'P 1'
#
loop_
_entity.id
_entity.type
_entity.pdbx_description
1 polymer ?
#
loop_
_entity_poly.entity_id
_entity_poly.type
_entity_poly.pdbx_seq_one_letter_code
_entity_poly.pdbx_strand_id
1 'polypeptide(L)'
;MRDGRKFGRSGGRRGGFSLLEGLLASGILAFAAAALLFVCARSDCGSGQDRPSLGRWAALGALTGLAMLIRFNSVLWALAPASLWVAAVAGPRAAREGRGERALRFTVCGVVCALAAFVVFSPQLAAWKYMHGAFFSGPRDFNLGQDLHVWQSPNFVNALFSARRGVFFWMPLSVIGVAGWLLRSAVPKPLRLAAPGIFLLNAWMIGAWVMWWAGASFGPRFFIDCLPLVAMGVAAIAERLSRTGRLALRAVVAALVVWNFGLMAQYALRMIDREGDLTYGEVLANQARTPAEIVRRLGDLWRRTDSQGL
;
A
#
# COMPACT_ATOMS: atom_id res chain seq x y z
N MET A 1 35.68 41.55 -13.61
CA MET A 1 35.73 41.42 -15.10
C MET A 1 36.60 40.21 -15.44
N ARG A 2 36.15 39.38 -16.40
CA ARG A 2 36.71 38.08 -16.90
C ARG A 2 36.57 36.93 -15.89
N ASP A 3 36.16 35.71 -16.22
CA ASP A 3 35.91 34.96 -17.46
C ASP A 3 35.00 33.77 -17.02
N GLY A 4 33.93 33.33 -17.67
CA GLY A 4 33.87 32.89 -19.05
C GLY A 4 34.45 31.48 -19.22
N ARG A 5 33.70 30.40 -18.90
CA ARG A 5 33.83 29.07 -19.59
C ARG A 5 32.78 28.01 -19.18
N LYS A 6 31.92 27.71 -20.16
CA LYS A 6 31.47 26.36 -20.62
C LYS A 6 30.57 25.52 -19.71
N PHE A 7 29.25 25.75 -19.81
CA PHE A 7 28.26 24.68 -19.70
C PHE A 7 28.42 23.73 -20.89
N GLY A 8 29.07 22.59 -20.65
CA GLY A 8 29.13 21.48 -21.59
C GLY A 8 27.75 20.86 -21.77
N ARG A 9 27.21 21.00 -22.98
CA ARG A 9 26.21 20.06 -23.53
C ARG A 9 26.84 18.66 -23.55
N SER A 10 26.47 17.82 -22.59
CA SER A 10 26.36 16.37 -22.83
C SER A 10 24.86 16.11 -22.97
N GLY A 11 24.37 15.70 -24.14
CA GLY A 11 24.69 14.40 -24.72
C GLY A 11 23.57 13.46 -24.28
N GLY A 12 22.44 13.55 -24.97
CA GLY A 12 21.22 12.82 -24.64
C GLY A 12 21.44 11.31 -24.61
N ARG A 13 21.43 10.75 -23.40
CA ARG A 13 20.82 9.44 -23.13
C ARG A 13 19.77 9.67 -22.05
N ARG A 14 18.58 10.12 -22.49
CA ARG A 14 17.41 10.22 -21.61
C ARG A 14 17.10 8.81 -21.12
N GLY A 15 17.16 8.64 -19.80
CA GLY A 15 16.93 7.39 -19.12
C GLY A 15 15.57 6.81 -19.47
N GLY A 16 15.58 5.60 -20.00
CA GLY A 16 14.47 4.67 -19.89
C GLY A 16 14.40 4.10 -18.49
N PHE A 17 14.27 4.96 -17.46
CA PHE A 17 13.73 4.51 -16.16
C PHE A 17 12.25 4.20 -16.44
N SER A 18 12.03 2.96 -16.85
CA SER A 18 10.86 2.58 -17.63
C SER A 18 9.64 2.41 -16.71
N LEU A 19 8.46 2.81 -17.18
CA LEU A 19 7.16 2.56 -16.53
C LEU A 19 7.00 1.11 -16.02
N LEU A 20 7.68 0.16 -16.68
CA LEU A 20 7.74 -1.25 -16.30
C LEU A 20 8.35 -1.45 -14.91
N GLU A 21 9.40 -0.73 -14.54
CA GLU A 21 10.06 -0.88 -13.23
C GLU A 21 9.15 -0.45 -12.07
N GLY A 22 8.40 0.64 -12.24
CA GLY A 22 7.43 1.12 -11.25
C GLY A 22 6.21 0.19 -11.09
N LEU A 23 5.76 -0.41 -12.19
CA LEU A 23 4.70 -1.43 -12.19
C LEU A 23 5.18 -2.72 -11.51
N LEU A 24 6.41 -3.16 -11.77
CA LEU A 24 7.00 -4.37 -11.19
C LEU A 24 7.11 -4.25 -9.67
N ALA A 25 7.63 -3.14 -9.14
CA ALA A 25 7.74 -2.93 -7.70
C ALA A 25 6.38 -2.99 -6.99
N SER A 26 5.36 -2.34 -7.55
CA SER A 26 4.01 -2.34 -6.98
C SER A 26 3.34 -3.73 -7.08
N GLY A 27 3.58 -4.46 -8.17
CA GLY A 27 3.09 -5.82 -8.36
C GLY A 27 3.70 -6.84 -7.40
N ILE A 28 5.02 -6.78 -7.18
CA ILE A 28 5.70 -7.68 -6.23
C ILE A 28 5.19 -7.42 -4.80
N LEU A 29 4.96 -6.16 -4.43
CA LEU A 29 4.43 -5.82 -3.12
C LEU A 29 3.01 -6.35 -2.91
N ALA A 30 2.14 -6.17 -3.91
CA ALA A 30 0.79 -6.72 -3.89
C ALA A 30 0.80 -8.25 -3.80
N PHE A 31 1.71 -8.91 -4.54
CA PHE A 31 1.92 -10.35 -4.44
C PHE A 31 2.35 -10.77 -3.03
N ALA A 32 3.38 -10.13 -2.46
CA ALA A 32 3.90 -10.46 -1.13
C ALA A 32 2.82 -10.31 -0.05
N ALA A 33 2.09 -9.20 -0.08
CA ALA A 33 0.98 -8.93 0.83
C ALA A 33 -0.18 -9.92 0.66
N ALA A 34 -0.58 -10.23 -0.58
CA ALA A 34 -1.63 -11.22 -0.85
C ALA A 34 -1.21 -12.64 -0.42
N ALA A 35 0.03 -13.04 -0.69
CA ALA A 35 0.59 -14.31 -0.27
C ALA A 35 0.66 -14.42 1.27
N LEU A 36 1.06 -13.35 1.97
CA LEU A 36 1.00 -13.27 3.43
C LEU A 36 -0.43 -13.50 3.94
N LEU A 37 -1.41 -12.77 3.40
CA LEU A 37 -2.81 -12.96 3.78
C LEU A 37 -3.29 -14.38 3.50
N PHE A 38 -2.93 -14.95 2.36
CA PHE A 38 -3.32 -16.30 1.97
C PHE A 38 -2.74 -17.36 2.92
N VAL A 39 -1.43 -17.30 3.18
CA VAL A 39 -0.78 -18.23 4.12
C VAL A 39 -1.38 -18.06 5.50
N CYS A 40 -1.62 -16.83 5.96
CA CYS A 40 -2.25 -16.54 7.25
C CYS A 40 -3.72 -16.98 7.33
N ALA A 41 -4.50 -16.85 6.26
CA ALA A 41 -5.88 -17.30 6.21
C ALA A 41 -5.98 -18.82 6.25
N ARG A 42 -5.03 -19.52 5.61
CA ARG A 42 -4.86 -20.96 5.76
C ARG A 42 -4.20 -21.36 7.07
N SER A 43 -3.62 -20.41 7.82
CA SER A 43 -3.02 -20.66 9.13
C SER A 43 -4.14 -20.64 10.13
N ASP A 44 -4.91 -21.71 10.14
CA ASP A 44 -6.08 -21.84 10.97
C ASP A 44 -5.64 -22.20 12.41
N CYS A 45 -4.72 -21.41 12.96
CA CYS A 45 -4.26 -21.49 14.35
C CYS A 45 -5.43 -21.41 15.36
N GLY A 46 -6.61 -20.97 14.90
CA GLY A 46 -7.86 -20.95 15.67
C GLY A 46 -8.72 -22.22 15.57
N SER A 47 -8.55 -23.09 14.56
CA SER A 47 -9.39 -24.28 14.36
C SER A 47 -8.79 -25.56 14.94
N GLY A 48 -7.48 -25.60 15.21
CA GLY A 48 -6.87 -26.62 16.08
C GLY A 48 -6.16 -27.77 15.35
N GLN A 49 -5.86 -27.60 14.07
CA GLN A 49 -5.16 -28.60 13.28
C GLN A 49 -3.72 -28.21 12.91
N ASP A 50 -3.29 -26.99 13.24
CA ASP A 50 -2.01 -26.46 12.79
C ASP A 50 -0.85 -26.92 13.68
N ARG A 51 0.04 -27.74 13.09
CA ARG A 51 1.34 -28.07 13.66
C ARG A 51 2.32 -26.92 13.38
N PRO A 52 3.17 -26.53 14.35
CA PRO A 52 4.23 -25.55 14.11
C PRO A 52 5.14 -26.06 12.98
N SER A 53 5.13 -25.36 11.85
CA SER A 53 5.93 -25.70 10.67
C SER A 53 6.97 -24.62 10.41
N LEU A 54 8.25 -24.94 10.63
CA LEU A 54 9.34 -23.98 10.44
C LEU A 54 9.37 -23.43 9.03
N GLY A 55 9.16 -24.26 8.01
CA GLY A 55 9.15 -23.82 6.60
C GLY A 55 8.06 -22.81 6.31
N ARG A 56 6.88 -22.95 6.93
CA ARG A 56 5.78 -21.98 6.78
C ARG A 56 6.11 -20.64 7.41
N TRP A 57 6.67 -20.64 8.61
CA TRP A 57 7.06 -19.41 9.30
C TRP A 57 8.25 -18.73 8.63
N ALA A 58 9.20 -19.51 8.10
CA ALA A 58 10.25 -19.00 7.24
C ALA A 58 9.68 -18.33 5.99
N ALA A 59 8.66 -18.92 5.35
CA ALA A 59 7.99 -18.31 4.19
C ALA A 59 7.25 -17.00 4.56
N LEU A 60 6.54 -16.96 5.69
CA LEU A 60 5.91 -15.73 6.20
C LEU A 60 6.96 -14.64 6.47
N GLY A 61 8.09 -15.01 7.06
CA GLY A 61 9.23 -14.12 7.26
C GLY A 61 9.79 -13.59 5.94
N ALA A 62 10.10 -14.49 5.01
CA ALA A 62 10.63 -14.15 3.70
C ALA A 62 9.70 -13.22 2.91
N LEU A 63 8.38 -13.46 2.93
CA LEU A 63 7.40 -12.58 2.28
C LEU A 63 7.34 -11.20 2.95
N THR A 64 7.45 -11.14 4.28
CA THR A 64 7.52 -9.87 5.02
C THR A 64 8.80 -9.10 4.66
N GLY A 65 9.95 -9.77 4.64
CA GLY A 65 11.22 -9.21 4.20
C GLY A 65 11.18 -8.72 2.76
N LEU A 66 10.54 -9.47 1.86
CA LEU A 66 10.34 -9.09 0.45
C LEU A 66 9.48 -7.82 0.33
N ALA A 67 8.41 -7.70 1.12
CA ALA A 67 7.60 -6.49 1.17
C ALA A 67 8.44 -5.29 1.65
N MET A 68 9.26 -5.49 2.69
CA MET A 68 10.17 -4.47 3.25
C MET A 68 11.25 -4.02 2.25
N LEU A 69 11.77 -4.93 1.42
CA LEU A 69 12.74 -4.60 0.37
C LEU A 69 12.19 -3.53 -0.60
N ILE A 70 10.90 -3.61 -0.91
CA ILE A 70 10.25 -2.68 -1.85
C ILE A 70 9.90 -1.37 -1.17
N ARG A 71 9.34 -1.45 0.04
CA ARG A 71 8.97 -0.28 0.85
C ARG A 71 9.23 -0.57 2.32
N PHE A 72 10.05 0.26 2.96
CA PHE A 72 10.32 0.14 4.39
C PHE A 72 9.05 0.17 5.26
N ASN A 73 8.05 1.01 4.91
CA ASN A 73 6.75 1.05 5.62
C ASN A 73 6.01 -0.29 5.61
N SER A 74 6.30 -1.17 4.65
CA SER A 74 5.70 -2.49 4.60
C SER A 74 6.18 -3.43 5.71
N VAL A 75 7.10 -2.98 6.59
CA VAL A 75 7.38 -3.63 7.89
C VAL A 75 6.10 -3.84 8.71
N LEU A 76 5.09 -2.98 8.55
CA LEU A 76 3.79 -3.12 9.21
C LEU A 76 3.11 -4.45 8.89
N TRP A 77 3.39 -5.06 7.73
CA TRP A 77 2.87 -6.37 7.38
C TRP A 77 3.34 -7.50 8.31
N ALA A 78 4.39 -7.28 9.10
CA ALA A 78 4.79 -8.19 10.19
C ALA A 78 3.70 -8.40 11.24
N LEU A 79 2.71 -7.50 11.34
CA LEU A 79 1.55 -7.67 12.21
C LEU A 79 0.69 -8.88 11.83
N ALA A 80 0.71 -9.32 10.56
CA ALA A 80 -0.03 -10.51 10.13
C ALA A 80 0.55 -11.81 10.74
N PRO A 81 1.84 -12.17 10.56
CA PRO A 81 2.42 -13.31 11.26
C PRO A 81 2.47 -13.11 12.79
N ALA A 82 2.64 -11.89 13.28
CA ALA A 82 2.60 -11.62 14.73
C ALA A 82 1.23 -11.94 15.32
N SER A 83 0.13 -11.63 14.63
CA SER A 83 -1.21 -11.95 15.14
C SER A 83 -1.49 -13.46 15.16
N LEU A 84 -0.92 -14.23 14.23
CA LEU A 84 -0.91 -15.68 14.29
C LEU A 84 -0.13 -16.19 15.50
N TRP A 85 1.03 -15.59 15.77
CA TRP A 85 1.89 -15.97 16.89
C TRP A 85 1.16 -15.73 18.23
N VAL A 86 0.58 -14.55 18.40
CA VAL A 86 -0.22 -14.20 19.57
C VAL A 86 -1.41 -15.15 19.71
N ALA A 87 -2.14 -15.43 18.62
CA ALA A 87 -3.26 -16.36 18.67
C ALA A 87 -2.82 -17.79 19.08
N ALA A 88 -1.62 -18.21 18.69
CA ALA A 88 -1.09 -19.53 18.99
C ALA A 88 -0.57 -19.68 20.43
N VAL A 89 0.01 -18.61 21.00
CA VAL A 89 0.67 -18.62 22.33
C VAL A 89 -0.23 -18.08 23.45
N ALA A 90 -1.07 -17.09 23.17
CA ALA A 90 -1.94 -16.43 24.16
C ALA A 90 -3.44 -16.71 23.94
N GLY A 91 -3.80 -17.53 22.95
CA GLY A 91 -5.19 -17.88 22.67
C GLY A 91 -5.83 -18.78 23.74
N PRO A 92 -7.17 -18.88 23.79
CA PRO A 92 -7.91 -19.68 24.78
C PRO A 92 -7.53 -21.16 24.84
N ARG A 93 -6.91 -21.71 23.79
CA ARG A 93 -6.44 -23.10 23.73
C ARG A 93 -5.01 -23.29 24.22
N ALA A 94 -4.14 -22.27 24.12
CA ALA A 94 -2.84 -22.31 24.78
C ALA A 94 -3.03 -22.47 26.30
N ALA A 95 -4.14 -22.00 26.85
CA ALA A 95 -4.51 -22.23 28.24
C ALA A 95 -4.86 -23.69 28.59
N ARG A 96 -5.16 -24.56 27.60
CA ARG A 96 -5.66 -25.94 27.79
C ARG A 96 -4.61 -27.02 27.54
N GLU A 97 -3.69 -26.80 26.60
CA GLU A 97 -2.54 -27.68 26.36
C GLU A 97 -1.32 -27.05 27.04
N GLY A 98 -0.48 -27.85 27.72
CA GLY A 98 0.66 -27.36 28.50
C GLY A 98 1.37 -26.15 27.90
N ARG A 99 1.12 -24.96 28.48
CA ARG A 99 1.46 -23.65 27.93
C ARG A 99 2.92 -23.55 27.47
N GLY A 100 3.84 -24.16 28.22
CA GLY A 100 5.28 -24.06 28.01
C GLY A 100 5.76 -24.65 26.68
N GLU A 101 5.43 -25.90 26.37
CA GLU A 101 5.95 -26.56 25.17
C GLU A 101 5.37 -25.97 23.89
N ARG A 102 4.07 -25.67 23.91
CA ARG A 102 3.40 -24.99 22.79
C ARG A 102 3.98 -23.58 22.59
N ALA A 103 4.14 -22.80 23.66
CA ALA A 103 4.76 -21.48 23.58
C ALA A 103 6.18 -21.55 23.01
N LEU A 104 7.01 -22.50 23.49
CA LEU A 104 8.38 -22.66 23.00
C LEU A 104 8.41 -22.95 21.50
N ARG A 105 7.60 -23.91 21.02
CA ARG A 105 7.55 -24.27 19.59
C ARG A 105 7.13 -23.09 18.70
N PHE A 106 6.13 -22.31 19.12
CA PHE A 106 5.71 -21.13 18.38
C PHE A 106 6.68 -19.95 18.50
N THR A 107 7.41 -19.83 19.62
CA THR A 107 8.52 -18.88 19.75
C THR A 107 9.65 -19.21 18.79
N VAL A 108 10.05 -20.49 18.67
CA VAL A 108 11.03 -20.91 17.65
C VAL A 108 10.55 -20.56 16.25
N CYS A 109 9.27 -20.83 15.94
CA CYS A 109 8.67 -20.43 14.67
C CYS A 109 8.71 -18.90 14.44
N GLY A 110 8.41 -18.11 15.47
CA GLY A 110 8.50 -16.64 15.43
C GLY A 110 9.91 -16.14 15.18
N VAL A 111 10.92 -16.74 15.83
CA VAL A 111 12.34 -16.45 15.59
C VAL A 111 12.73 -16.80 14.16
N VAL A 112 12.35 -17.97 13.65
CA VAL A 112 12.60 -18.36 12.26
C VAL A 112 11.96 -17.39 11.27
N CYS A 113 10.74 -16.91 11.55
CA CYS A 113 10.09 -15.87 10.75
C CYS A 113 10.88 -14.55 10.77
N ALA A 114 11.32 -14.09 11.94
CA ALA A 114 12.10 -12.86 12.06
C ALA A 114 13.46 -12.98 11.33
N LEU A 115 14.16 -14.10 11.48
CA LEU A 115 15.43 -14.38 10.79
C LEU A 115 15.25 -14.43 9.28
N ALA A 116 14.22 -15.13 8.79
CA ALA A 116 13.93 -15.17 7.35
C ALA A 116 13.60 -13.78 6.78
N ALA A 117 12.83 -12.97 7.51
CA ALA A 117 12.56 -11.58 7.13
C ALA A 117 13.84 -10.75 7.07
N PHE A 118 14.70 -10.87 8.09
CA PHE A 118 15.98 -10.16 8.13
C PHE A 118 16.92 -10.58 6.99
N VAL A 119 17.07 -11.88 6.74
CA VAL A 119 17.91 -12.41 5.65
C VAL A 119 17.44 -11.86 4.31
N VAL A 120 16.12 -11.91 4.03
CA VAL A 120 15.58 -11.38 2.78
C VAL A 120 15.71 -9.86 2.70
N PHE A 121 15.58 -9.13 3.81
CA PHE A 121 15.73 -7.67 3.83
C PHE A 121 17.19 -7.19 3.82
N SER A 122 18.14 -8.03 4.22
CA SER A 122 19.55 -7.67 4.38
C SER A 122 20.24 -7.09 3.14
N PRO A 123 19.91 -7.46 1.88
CA PRO A 123 20.48 -6.81 0.70
C PRO A 123 20.16 -5.31 0.66
N GLN A 124 18.98 -4.88 1.13
CA GLN A 124 18.63 -3.46 1.19
C GLN A 124 19.44 -2.71 2.24
N LEU A 125 19.73 -3.35 3.39
CA LEU A 125 20.59 -2.78 4.43
C LEU A 125 22.04 -2.63 3.93
N ALA A 126 22.55 -3.64 3.21
CA ALA A 126 23.87 -3.58 2.58
C ALA A 126 23.94 -2.47 1.52
N ALA A 127 22.90 -2.33 0.69
CA ALA A 127 22.81 -1.25 -0.29
C ALA A 127 22.82 0.13 0.38
N TRP A 128 22.07 0.33 1.47
CA TRP A 128 22.09 1.59 2.22
C TRP A 128 23.45 1.86 2.85
N LYS A 129 24.10 0.85 3.44
CA LYS A 129 25.45 0.99 4.00
C LYS A 129 26.47 1.38 2.93
N TYR A 130 26.38 0.78 1.74
CA TYR A 130 27.27 1.07 0.62
C TYR A 130 27.04 2.48 0.04
N MET A 131 25.78 2.88 -0.15
CA MET A 131 25.43 4.15 -0.80
C MET A 131 25.52 5.37 0.12
N HIS A 132 25.18 5.20 1.40
CA HIS A 132 24.97 6.30 2.34
C HIS A 132 25.82 6.18 3.61
N GLY A 133 26.63 5.13 3.73
CA GLY A 133 27.52 4.93 4.88
C GLY A 133 26.84 4.43 6.16
N ALA A 134 25.51 4.25 6.19
CA ALA A 134 24.78 3.74 7.35
C ALA A 134 23.69 2.72 6.98
N PHE A 135 23.39 1.80 7.89
CA PHE A 135 22.39 0.75 7.67
C PHE A 135 20.94 1.25 7.76
N PHE A 136 20.70 2.45 8.30
CA PHE A 136 19.36 3.02 8.47
C PHE A 136 19.28 4.46 7.96
N SER A 137 20.10 4.80 6.96
CA SER A 137 20.11 6.12 6.33
C SER A 137 18.94 6.34 5.37
N GLY A 138 18.41 5.27 4.76
CA GLY A 138 17.39 5.39 3.70
C GLY A 138 17.87 6.11 2.43
N PRO A 139 17.00 6.20 1.39
CA PRO A 139 17.29 6.96 0.17
C PRO A 139 17.39 8.50 0.36
N ARG A 140 17.03 8.99 1.55
CA ARG A 140 17.15 10.38 2.02
C ARG A 140 17.52 10.27 3.50
N ASP A 141 18.45 11.09 3.97
CA ASP A 141 18.78 11.20 5.39
C ASP A 141 17.49 11.29 6.21
N PHE A 142 17.06 10.16 6.80
CA PHE A 142 15.80 10.07 7.55
C PHE A 142 15.80 10.98 8.79
N ASN A 143 16.97 11.49 9.18
CA ASN A 143 17.20 12.47 10.21
C ASN A 143 17.85 13.71 9.60
N LEU A 144 17.17 14.86 9.55
CA LEU A 144 17.75 16.19 9.88
C LEU A 144 16.82 17.40 9.61
N GLY A 145 15.61 17.23 9.07
CA GLY A 145 14.59 18.28 9.05
C GLY A 145 13.50 18.03 10.10
N GLN A 146 12.82 19.07 10.58
CA GLN A 146 11.58 18.96 11.37
C GLN A 146 10.40 18.41 10.54
N ASP A 147 10.65 17.47 9.62
CA ASP A 147 9.70 17.03 8.59
C ASP A 147 9.03 15.68 8.90
N LEU A 148 9.43 15.02 9.99
CA LEU A 148 8.87 13.75 10.43
C LEU A 148 8.43 13.83 11.91
N HIS A 149 7.13 13.76 12.14
CA HIS A 149 6.49 13.84 13.45
C HIS A 149 5.80 12.51 13.80
N VAL A 150 6.61 11.46 14.00
CA VAL A 150 6.11 10.07 14.20
C VAL A 150 5.14 9.93 15.36
N TRP A 151 5.33 10.71 16.42
CA TRP A 151 4.53 10.63 17.64
C TRP A 151 3.21 11.42 17.58
N GLN A 152 3.18 12.49 16.79
CA GLN A 152 2.00 13.35 16.67
C GLN A 152 1.14 12.99 15.45
N SER A 153 1.76 12.52 14.36
CA SER A 153 1.11 12.27 13.07
C SER A 153 0.10 13.36 12.68
N PRO A 154 0.55 14.62 12.52
CA PRO A 154 -0.34 15.76 12.36
C PRO A 154 -1.27 15.63 11.14
N ASN A 155 -0.84 14.88 10.11
CA ASN A 155 -1.62 14.66 8.90
C ASN A 155 -2.32 13.30 8.86
N PHE A 156 -2.48 12.59 9.99
CA PHE A 156 -3.19 11.31 10.06
C PHE A 156 -4.61 11.40 9.45
N VAL A 157 -5.39 12.38 9.91
CA VAL A 157 -6.76 12.60 9.42
C VAL A 157 -6.74 13.03 7.94
N ASN A 158 -5.76 13.84 7.56
CA ASN A 158 -5.59 14.28 6.17
C ASN A 158 -5.29 13.10 5.22
N ALA A 159 -4.42 12.17 5.63
CA ALA A 159 -4.10 10.97 4.88
C ALA A 159 -5.32 10.06 4.65
N LEU A 160 -6.31 10.12 5.55
CA LEU A 160 -7.55 9.37 5.43
C LEU A 160 -8.60 10.07 4.57
N PHE A 161 -8.87 11.35 4.84
CA PHE A 161 -10.07 12.02 4.36
C PHE A 161 -9.83 13.15 3.38
N SER A 162 -8.68 13.83 3.42
CA SER A 162 -8.45 15.08 2.69
C SER A 162 -8.77 14.99 1.19
N ALA A 163 -9.34 16.05 0.64
CA ALA A 163 -9.54 16.22 -0.80
C ALA A 163 -8.23 16.15 -1.59
N ARG A 164 -7.12 16.55 -0.95
CA ARG A 164 -5.79 16.55 -1.57
C ARG A 164 -5.43 15.14 -2.01
N ARG A 165 -5.10 14.23 -1.09
CA ARG A 165 -4.74 12.83 -1.41
C ARG A 165 -5.24 11.84 -0.34
N GLY A 166 -6.38 12.12 0.30
CA GLY A 166 -6.98 11.25 1.30
C GLY A 166 -7.48 9.94 0.70
N VAL A 167 -7.14 8.81 1.33
CA VAL A 167 -7.41 7.47 0.77
C VAL A 167 -8.90 7.19 0.55
N PHE A 168 -9.78 7.65 1.45
CA PHE A 168 -11.21 7.39 1.33
C PHE A 168 -11.88 8.21 0.23
N PHE A 169 -11.34 9.39 -0.09
CA PHE A 169 -11.88 10.21 -1.17
C PHE A 169 -11.36 9.79 -2.54
N TRP A 170 -10.04 9.58 -2.67
CA TRP A 170 -9.42 9.20 -3.94
C TRP A 170 -9.64 7.72 -4.32
N MET A 171 -9.81 6.88 -3.30
CA MET A 171 -10.09 5.46 -3.46
C MET A 171 -11.29 5.06 -2.60
N PRO A 172 -12.53 5.46 -2.96
CA PRO A 172 -13.72 5.17 -2.14
C PRO A 172 -13.97 3.68 -1.89
N LEU A 173 -13.42 2.81 -2.75
CA LEU A 173 -13.43 1.36 -2.55
C LEU A 173 -12.78 0.95 -1.21
N SER A 174 -11.83 1.73 -0.70
CA SER A 174 -11.23 1.51 0.62
C SER A 174 -12.23 1.62 1.77
N VAL A 175 -13.28 2.45 1.65
CA VAL A 175 -14.36 2.54 2.65
C VAL A 175 -15.11 1.20 2.73
N ILE A 176 -15.42 0.61 1.58
CA ILE A 176 -16.07 -0.72 1.49
C ILE A 176 -15.15 -1.79 2.09
N GLY A 177 -13.85 -1.76 1.76
CA GLY A 177 -12.86 -2.66 2.34
C GLY A 177 -12.78 -2.57 3.88
N VAL A 178 -12.65 -1.36 4.41
CA VAL A 178 -12.60 -1.12 5.87
C VAL A 178 -13.89 -1.59 6.54
N ALA A 179 -15.06 -1.27 5.97
CA ALA A 179 -16.34 -1.74 6.48
C ALA A 179 -16.41 -3.28 6.52
N GLY A 180 -15.85 -3.95 5.52
CA GLY A 180 -15.79 -5.42 5.48
C GLY A 180 -15.00 -6.06 6.61
N TRP A 181 -13.92 -5.43 7.07
CA TRP A 181 -13.16 -5.93 8.23
C TRP A 181 -13.98 -5.85 9.53
N LEU A 182 -14.79 -4.80 9.69
CA LEU A 182 -15.64 -4.59 10.86
C LEU A 182 -16.74 -5.67 10.99
N LEU A 183 -17.15 -6.28 9.88
CA LEU A 183 -18.13 -7.36 9.89
C LEU A 183 -17.59 -8.65 10.55
N ARG A 184 -16.26 -8.77 10.72
CA ARG A 184 -15.49 -9.82 11.42
C ARG A 184 -15.72 -11.28 10.96
N SER A 185 -16.92 -11.73 10.60
CA SER A 185 -17.19 -13.16 10.40
C SER A 185 -16.45 -13.77 9.21
N ALA A 186 -16.22 -12.99 8.15
CA ALA A 186 -15.57 -13.45 6.93
C ALA A 186 -14.06 -13.17 6.92
N VAL A 187 -13.53 -12.49 7.95
CA VAL A 187 -12.08 -12.32 8.14
C VAL A 187 -11.57 -13.38 9.10
N PRO A 188 -10.50 -14.13 8.74
CA PRO A 188 -9.86 -15.10 9.63
C PRO A 188 -9.59 -14.48 11.00
N LYS A 189 -9.92 -15.19 12.09
CA LYS A 189 -9.84 -14.66 13.47
C LYS A 189 -8.51 -13.95 13.78
N PRO A 190 -7.33 -14.50 13.43
CA PRO A 190 -6.05 -13.84 13.70
C PRO A 190 -5.87 -12.52 12.93
N LEU A 191 -6.48 -12.38 11.76
CA LEU A 191 -6.35 -11.20 10.91
C LEU A 191 -7.35 -10.07 11.24
N ARG A 192 -8.37 -10.34 12.07
CA ARG A 192 -9.42 -9.36 12.41
C ARG A 192 -8.89 -8.09 13.05
N LEU A 193 -7.81 -8.18 13.81
CA LEU A 193 -7.13 -7.01 14.42
C LEU A 193 -5.90 -6.58 13.61
N ALA A 194 -5.21 -7.53 12.96
CA ALA A 194 -4.05 -7.22 12.14
C ALA A 194 -4.41 -6.34 10.94
N ALA A 195 -5.49 -6.63 10.22
CA ALA A 195 -5.90 -5.85 9.04
C ALA A 195 -6.16 -4.36 9.35
N PRO A 196 -7.04 -3.99 10.30
CA PRO A 196 -7.21 -2.59 10.67
C PRO A 196 -5.95 -2.01 11.31
N GLY A 197 -5.18 -2.80 12.08
CA GLY A 197 -3.91 -2.36 12.65
C GLY A 197 -2.89 -1.95 11.58
N ILE A 198 -2.66 -2.78 10.56
CA ILE A 198 -1.77 -2.49 9.43
C ILE A 198 -2.22 -1.22 8.72
N PHE A 199 -3.52 -1.12 8.38
CA PHE A 199 -4.05 0.03 7.66
C PHE A 199 -3.92 1.34 8.44
N LEU A 200 -4.31 1.34 9.72
CA LEU A 200 -4.29 2.54 10.56
C LEU A 200 -2.87 2.95 10.94
N LEU A 201 -1.98 1.99 11.21
CA LEU A 201 -0.57 2.30 11.44
C LEU A 201 0.11 2.80 10.18
N ASN A 202 -0.27 2.31 8.99
CA ASN A 202 0.23 2.87 7.73
C ASN A 202 -0.25 4.31 7.55
N ALA A 203 -1.53 4.59 7.78
CA ALA A 203 -2.07 5.94 7.76
C ALA A 203 -1.36 6.86 8.78
N TRP A 204 -1.04 6.34 9.97
CA TRP A 204 -0.29 7.05 11.00
C TRP A 204 1.15 7.36 10.57
N MET A 205 1.87 6.39 10.01
CA MET A 205 3.22 6.60 9.48
C MET A 205 3.22 7.59 8.30
N ILE A 206 2.21 7.54 7.44
CA ILE A 206 2.05 8.48 6.33
C ILE A 206 1.78 9.89 6.88
N GLY A 207 0.86 10.03 7.83
CA GLY A 207 0.49 11.31 8.45
C GLY A 207 1.59 11.95 9.29
N ALA A 208 2.59 11.18 9.70
CA ALA A 208 3.79 11.68 10.37
C ALA A 208 4.71 12.47 9.44
N TRP A 209 4.65 12.23 8.12
CA TRP A 209 5.54 12.87 7.17
C TRP A 209 4.94 14.16 6.63
N VAL A 210 5.74 15.23 6.54
CA VAL A 210 5.31 16.51 5.94
C VAL A 210 4.77 16.32 4.52
N MET A 211 5.39 15.44 3.72
CA MET A 211 4.95 15.13 2.35
C MET A 211 3.95 13.95 2.29
N TRP A 212 3.03 13.86 3.25
CA TRP A 212 2.03 12.79 3.36
C TRP A 212 1.21 12.57 2.08
N TRP A 213 1.05 13.61 1.26
CA TRP A 213 0.29 13.57 0.01
C TRP A 213 1.05 12.96 -1.17
N ALA A 214 2.26 12.43 -0.96
CA ALA A 214 3.06 11.75 -1.98
C ALA A 214 3.50 12.62 -3.17
N GLY A 215 3.63 13.95 -2.96
CA GLY A 215 4.10 14.89 -3.98
C GLY A 215 3.23 14.90 -5.24
N ALA A 216 3.86 14.97 -6.40
CA ALA A 216 3.21 14.87 -7.70
C ALA A 216 2.78 13.44 -8.09
N SER A 217 2.53 12.52 -7.15
CA SER A 217 2.00 11.19 -7.50
C SER A 217 0.49 11.25 -7.73
N PHE A 218 -0.04 10.36 -8.58
CA PHE A 218 -1.49 10.16 -8.69
C PHE A 218 -2.01 9.40 -7.45
N GLY A 219 -2.93 10.02 -6.72
CA GLY A 219 -3.66 9.41 -5.61
C GLY A 219 -2.82 9.07 -4.37
N PRO A 220 -3.40 8.32 -3.42
CA PRO A 220 -2.81 7.97 -2.13
C PRO A 220 -1.77 6.85 -2.28
N ARG A 221 -0.70 7.07 -3.06
CA ARG A 221 0.30 6.04 -3.45
C ARG A 221 0.84 5.22 -2.29
N PHE A 222 0.95 5.81 -1.10
CA PHE A 222 1.47 5.13 0.09
C PHE A 222 0.53 4.08 0.68
N PHE A 223 -0.72 4.01 0.22
CA PHE A 223 -1.70 2.98 0.58
C PHE A 223 -1.78 1.83 -0.44
N ILE A 224 -0.95 1.81 -1.49
CA ILE A 224 -0.95 0.72 -2.49
C ILE A 224 -0.67 -0.64 -1.82
N ASP A 225 0.17 -0.66 -0.80
CA ASP A 225 0.49 -1.86 -0.03
C ASP A 225 -0.71 -2.42 0.73
N CYS A 226 -1.70 -1.59 1.02
CA CYS A 226 -2.93 -1.96 1.73
C CYS A 226 -4.04 -2.47 0.78
N LEU A 227 -3.86 -2.43 -0.55
CA LEU A 227 -4.87 -2.90 -1.50
C LEU A 227 -5.31 -4.36 -1.28
N PRO A 228 -4.42 -5.31 -0.96
CA PRO A 228 -4.84 -6.68 -0.64
C PRO A 228 -5.73 -6.76 0.60
N LEU A 229 -5.50 -5.90 1.60
CA LEU A 229 -6.41 -5.80 2.75
C LEU A 229 -7.78 -5.28 2.31
N VAL A 230 -7.80 -4.23 1.49
CA VAL A 230 -9.06 -3.64 0.99
C VAL A 230 -9.85 -4.70 0.21
N ALA A 231 -9.19 -5.45 -0.66
CA ALA A 231 -9.78 -6.55 -1.41
C ALA A 231 -10.35 -7.64 -0.49
N MET A 232 -9.61 -8.04 0.56
CA MET A 232 -10.11 -8.98 1.57
C MET A 232 -11.38 -8.48 2.27
N GLY A 233 -11.47 -7.17 2.56
CA GLY A 233 -12.66 -6.57 3.15
C GLY A 233 -13.87 -6.55 2.20
N VAL A 234 -13.64 -6.20 0.92
CA VAL A 234 -14.69 -6.25 -0.11
C VAL A 234 -15.18 -7.68 -0.29
N ALA A 235 -14.29 -8.67 -0.30
CA ALA A 235 -14.65 -10.09 -0.36
C ALA A 235 -15.51 -10.52 0.84
N ALA A 236 -15.14 -10.07 2.05
CA ALA A 236 -15.90 -10.34 3.27
C ALA A 236 -17.34 -9.80 3.23
N ILE A 237 -17.57 -8.66 2.58
CA ILE A 237 -18.93 -8.15 2.31
C ILE A 237 -19.63 -9.02 1.26
N ALA A 238 -18.95 -9.32 0.15
CA ALA A 238 -19.52 -10.07 -0.96
C ALA A 238 -20.04 -11.45 -0.55
N GLU A 239 -19.35 -12.13 0.37
CA GLU A 239 -19.74 -13.45 0.91
C GLU A 239 -21.08 -13.41 1.66
N ARG A 240 -21.44 -12.28 2.25
CA ARG A 240 -22.69 -12.12 3.02
C ARG A 240 -23.88 -11.68 2.18
N LEU A 241 -23.65 -11.25 0.94
CA LEU A 241 -24.69 -10.73 0.07
C LEU A 241 -25.39 -11.85 -0.69
N SER A 242 -26.69 -11.68 -0.93
CA SER A 242 -27.45 -12.52 -1.86
C SER A 242 -26.92 -12.37 -3.30
N ARG A 243 -27.43 -13.18 -4.25
CA ARG A 243 -27.06 -13.04 -5.67
C ARG A 243 -27.28 -11.61 -6.20
N THR A 244 -28.42 -11.00 -5.87
CA THR A 244 -28.75 -9.62 -6.24
C THR A 244 -27.84 -8.62 -5.53
N GLY A 245 -27.56 -8.82 -4.24
CA GLY A 245 -26.63 -7.97 -3.50
C GLY A 245 -25.21 -8.02 -4.08
N ARG A 246 -24.73 -9.19 -4.51
CA ARG A 246 -23.43 -9.33 -5.20
C ARG A 246 -23.41 -8.62 -6.56
N LEU A 247 -24.51 -8.65 -7.30
CA LEU A 247 -24.62 -7.88 -8.55
C LEU A 247 -24.58 -6.37 -8.29
N ALA A 248 -25.31 -5.90 -7.26
CA ALA A 248 -25.26 -4.50 -6.83
C ALA A 248 -23.84 -4.09 -6.40
N LEU A 249 -23.15 -4.92 -5.61
CA LEU A 249 -21.76 -4.68 -5.22
C LEU A 249 -20.83 -4.60 -6.45
N ARG A 250 -20.97 -5.50 -7.42
CA ARG A 250 -20.20 -5.45 -8.67
C ARG A 250 -20.47 -4.17 -9.45
N ALA A 251 -21.73 -3.73 -9.54
CA ALA A 251 -22.10 -2.49 -10.20
C ALA A 251 -21.50 -1.26 -9.50
N VAL A 252 -21.56 -1.23 -8.16
CA VAL A 252 -20.91 -0.18 -7.35
C VAL A 252 -19.40 -0.18 -7.58
N VAL A 253 -18.73 -1.33 -7.53
CA VAL A 253 -17.29 -1.43 -7.79
C VAL A 253 -16.95 -0.95 -9.20
N ALA A 254 -17.73 -1.35 -10.21
CA ALA A 254 -17.54 -0.88 -11.59
C ALA A 254 -17.69 0.64 -11.71
N ALA A 255 -18.71 1.22 -11.06
CA ALA A 255 -18.89 2.67 -11.00
C ALA A 255 -17.70 3.38 -10.32
N LEU A 256 -17.16 2.81 -9.23
CA LEU A 256 -15.97 3.35 -8.54
C LEU A 256 -14.70 3.24 -9.38
N VAL A 257 -14.57 2.20 -10.22
CA VAL A 257 -13.49 2.08 -11.20
C VAL A 257 -13.62 3.15 -12.27
N VAL A 258 -14.81 3.38 -12.82
CA VAL A 258 -15.07 4.46 -13.78
C VAL A 258 -14.78 5.84 -13.17
N TRP A 259 -15.21 6.05 -11.92
CA TRP A 259 -14.86 7.24 -11.15
C TRP A 259 -13.34 7.45 -11.07
N ASN A 260 -12.58 6.39 -10.76
CA ASN A 260 -11.13 6.48 -10.66
C ASN A 260 -10.47 6.75 -12.03
N PHE A 261 -10.97 6.19 -13.13
CA PHE A 261 -10.53 6.56 -14.49
C PHE A 261 -10.82 8.04 -14.80
N GLY A 262 -11.96 8.57 -14.36
CA GLY A 262 -12.26 10.00 -14.43
C GLY A 262 -11.22 10.84 -13.69
N LEU A 263 -10.83 10.45 -12.47
CA LEU A 263 -9.75 11.10 -11.72
C LEU A 263 -8.41 11.01 -12.45
N MET A 264 -8.06 9.85 -13.01
CA MET A 264 -6.84 9.68 -13.80
C MET A 264 -6.82 10.62 -15.01
N ALA A 265 -7.95 10.75 -15.71
CA ALA A 265 -8.08 11.66 -16.84
C ALA A 265 -7.94 13.13 -16.40
N GLN A 266 -8.59 13.56 -15.31
CA GLN A 266 -8.39 14.91 -14.75
C GLN A 266 -6.91 15.19 -14.45
N TYR A 267 -6.23 14.21 -13.83
CA TYR A 267 -4.81 14.30 -13.49
C TYR A 267 -3.90 14.36 -14.74
N ALA A 268 -4.21 13.57 -15.76
CA ALA A 268 -3.49 13.53 -17.03
C ALA A 268 -3.66 14.84 -17.82
N LEU A 269 -4.89 15.35 -17.87
CA LEU A 269 -5.28 16.58 -18.57
C LEU A 269 -4.88 17.86 -17.83
N ARG A 270 -4.35 17.74 -16.59
CA ARG A 270 -4.04 18.84 -15.67
C ARG A 270 -5.26 19.71 -15.35
N MET A 271 -6.44 19.08 -15.24
CA MET A 271 -7.64 19.72 -14.71
C MET A 271 -7.58 19.89 -13.19
N ILE A 272 -6.71 19.10 -12.54
CA ILE A 272 -6.39 19.19 -11.11
C ILE A 272 -4.90 19.46 -10.95
N ASP A 273 -4.53 20.28 -9.96
CA ASP A 273 -3.14 20.53 -9.64
C ASP A 273 -2.48 19.27 -9.05
N ARG A 274 -1.29 18.94 -9.56
CA ARG A 274 -0.52 17.75 -9.16
C ARG A 274 0.20 17.95 -7.85
N GLU A 275 0.53 19.18 -7.48
CA GLU A 275 1.26 19.50 -6.25
C GLU A 275 0.44 20.39 -5.33
N GLY A 276 -0.36 21.30 -5.87
CA GLY A 276 -1.19 22.22 -5.09
C GLY A 276 -2.24 21.54 -4.20
N ASP A 277 -2.96 22.40 -3.49
CA ASP A 277 -4.13 22.01 -2.72
C ASP A 277 -5.31 21.77 -3.65
N LEU A 278 -6.21 20.89 -3.22
CA LEU A 278 -7.38 20.46 -3.98
C LEU A 278 -8.59 20.48 -3.05
N THR A 279 -9.72 20.86 -3.61
CA THR A 279 -11.01 20.82 -2.90
C THR A 279 -11.90 19.70 -3.42
N TYR A 280 -12.79 19.18 -2.58
CA TYR A 280 -13.74 18.14 -3.01
C TYR A 280 -14.63 18.63 -4.16
N GLY A 281 -15.10 19.88 -4.07
CA GLY A 281 -15.98 20.49 -5.06
C GLY A 281 -15.34 20.63 -6.44
N GLU A 282 -14.05 20.98 -6.48
CA GLU A 282 -13.29 21.05 -7.73
C GLU A 282 -13.20 19.69 -8.41
N VAL A 283 -12.83 18.65 -7.67
CA VAL A 283 -12.73 17.28 -8.20
C VAL A 283 -14.08 16.78 -8.70
N LEU A 284 -15.15 17.03 -7.94
CA LEU A 284 -16.52 16.63 -8.30
C LEU A 284 -17.02 17.38 -9.54
N ALA A 285 -16.83 18.70 -9.60
CA ALA A 285 -17.22 19.50 -10.77
C ALA A 285 -16.43 19.07 -12.01
N ASN A 286 -15.14 18.76 -11.84
CA ASN A 286 -14.30 18.28 -12.93
C ASN A 286 -14.76 16.92 -13.44
N GLN A 287 -15.29 16.01 -12.62
CA GLN A 287 -15.78 14.72 -13.10
C GLN A 287 -16.87 14.87 -14.16
N ALA A 288 -17.75 15.86 -14.04
CA ALA A 288 -18.76 16.15 -15.05
C ALA A 288 -18.16 16.78 -16.33
N ARG A 289 -17.05 17.52 -16.20
CA ARG A 289 -16.38 18.22 -17.32
C ARG A 289 -15.39 17.34 -18.08
N THR A 290 -14.83 16.32 -17.42
CA THR A 290 -13.78 15.45 -17.97
C THR A 290 -14.14 14.85 -19.33
N PRO A 291 -15.35 14.28 -19.57
CA PRO A 291 -15.67 13.70 -20.87
C PRO A 291 -15.60 14.72 -22.01
N ALA A 292 -16.13 15.93 -21.80
CA ALA A 292 -16.09 17.00 -22.79
C ALA A 292 -14.65 17.47 -23.07
N GLU A 293 -13.84 17.60 -22.02
CA GLU A 293 -12.43 17.98 -22.16
C GLU A 293 -11.61 16.91 -22.91
N ILE A 294 -11.87 15.62 -22.67
CA ILE A 294 -11.24 14.53 -23.44
C ILE A 294 -11.56 14.68 -24.93
N VAL A 295 -12.84 14.83 -25.28
CA VAL A 295 -13.28 14.97 -26.69
C VAL A 295 -12.62 16.20 -27.33
N ARG A 296 -12.60 17.33 -26.61
CA ARG A 296 -11.99 18.58 -27.08
C ARG A 296 -10.50 18.38 -27.41
N ARG A 297 -9.74 17.73 -26.50
CA ARG A 297 -8.30 17.47 -26.66
C ARG A 297 -8.00 16.50 -27.80
N LEU A 298 -8.82 15.46 -27.96
CA LEU A 298 -8.69 14.53 -29.08
C LEU A 298 -8.94 15.24 -30.41
N GLY A 299 -9.95 16.12 -30.48
CA GLY A 299 -10.20 16.94 -31.66
C GLY A 299 -9.04 17.91 -31.98
N ASP A 300 -8.43 18.52 -30.96
CA ASP A 300 -7.24 19.37 -31.14
C ASP A 300 -6.03 18.58 -31.67
N LEU A 301 -5.82 17.35 -31.17
CA LEU A 301 -4.76 16.46 -31.65
C LEU A 301 -4.99 16.05 -33.09
N TRP A 302 -6.21 15.65 -33.44
CA TRP A 302 -6.58 15.28 -34.80
C TRP A 302 -6.29 16.41 -35.80
N ARG A 303 -6.76 17.64 -35.49
CA ARG A 303 -6.49 18.83 -36.33
C ARG A 303 -5.00 19.15 -36.49
N ARG A 304 -4.17 18.84 -35.48
CA ARG A 304 -2.71 19.06 -35.55
C ARG A 304 -2.04 18.03 -36.46
N THR A 305 -2.50 16.79 -36.44
CA THR A 305 -2.00 15.74 -37.35
C THR A 305 -2.36 16.07 -38.79
N ASP A 306 -3.60 16.51 -39.04
CA ASP A 306 -4.05 16.92 -40.39
C ASP A 306 -3.28 18.15 -40.93
N SER A 307 -2.91 19.08 -40.06
CA SER A 307 -2.16 20.29 -40.47
C SER A 307 -0.64 20.11 -40.61
N GLN A 308 -0.08 19.00 -40.11
CA GLN A 308 1.35 18.67 -40.26
C GLN A 308 1.68 17.76 -41.45
N GLY A 309 0.70 17.40 -42.29
CA GLY A 309 0.94 16.78 -43.60
C GLY A 309 1.72 15.47 -43.51
N LEU A 310 1.01 14.39 -43.20
CA LEU A 310 1.31 13.08 -43.81
C LEU A 310 0.48 12.96 -45.09
#